data_AF-A0A953WHV7-F1
#
_entry.id   AF-A0A953WHV7-F1
#
_cell.length_a   1.000
_cell.length_b   1.000
_cell.length_c   1.000
_cell.angle_alpha   90.00
_cell.angle_beta   90.00
_cell.angle_gamma   90.00
#
_symmetry.space_group_name_H-M   'P 1'
#
loop_
_entity.id
_entity.type
_entity.pdbx_description
1 polymer ?
#
loop_
_entity_poly.entity_id
_entity_poly.type
_entity_poly.pdbx_seq_one_letter_code
_entity_poly.pdbx_strand_id
1 'polypeptide(L)' 'LIAEFRTRLAAISKRTDRKSALYVTPGGVTSGPGSMVDEMLKAAGLQNFEEEPGWRDIPLEKLAYEQPDVIAAAVFR' A
#
# COMPACT_ATOMS: atom_id res chain seq x y z
N LEU A 1 -4.68 -5.45 -25.98
CA LEU A 1 -4.83 -5.67 -24.52
C LEU A 1 -3.49 -5.92 -23.81
N ILE A 2 -2.78 -7.04 -24.03
CA ILE A 2 -1.51 -7.34 -23.30
C ILE A 2 -0.40 -6.32 -23.59
N ALA A 3 -0.16 -6.00 -24.87
CA ALA A 3 0.89 -5.05 -25.25
C ALA A 3 0.64 -3.67 -24.64
N GLU A 4 -0.60 -3.18 -24.72
CA GLU A 4 -1.02 -1.92 -24.11
C GLU A 4 -0.84 -1.91 -22.59
N PHE A 5 -1.23 -2.99 -21.90
CA PHE A 5 -1.01 -3.14 -20.46
C PHE A 5 0.47 -3.02 -20.11
N ARG A 6 1.35 -3.71 -20.85
CA ARG A 6 2.80 -3.64 -20.64
C ARG A 6 3.36 -2.26 -20.90
N THR A 7 2.94 -1.57 -21.96
CA THR A 7 3.35 -0.20 -22.25
C THR A 7 2.97 0.74 -21.11
N ARG A 8 1.72 0.64 -20.61
CA ARG A 8 1.26 1.47 -19.49
C ARG A 8 2.01 1.18 -18.21
N LEU A 9 2.27 -0.10 -17.90
CA LEU A 9 3.04 -0.50 -16.72
C LEU A 9 4.47 0.03 -16.79
N ALA A 10 5.12 -0.05 -17.96
CA ALA A 10 6.48 0.44 -18.17
C ALA A 10 6.60 1.98 -18.11
N ALA A 11 5.51 2.70 -18.37
CA ALA A 11 5.49 4.16 -18.28
C ALA A 11 5.36 4.70 -16.85
N ILE A 12 5.07 3.85 -15.86
CA ILE A 12 4.94 4.27 -14.46
C ILE A 12 6.32 4.58 -13.90
N SER A 13 6.52 5.83 -13.47
CA SER A 13 7.73 6.24 -12.75
C SER A 13 7.69 5.75 -11.31
N LYS A 14 8.76 5.08 -10.87
CA LYS A 14 8.88 4.61 -9.48
C LYS A 14 9.29 5.76 -8.57
N ARG A 15 8.69 5.82 -7.38
CA ARG A 15 9.14 6.75 -6.33
C ARG A 15 10.48 6.30 -5.74
N THR A 16 11.32 7.26 -5.38
CA THR A 16 12.63 7.01 -4.77
C THR A 16 12.72 7.47 -3.32
N ASP A 17 11.68 8.12 -2.81
CA ASP A 17 11.63 8.72 -1.47
C ASP A 17 11.33 7.72 -0.35
N ARG A 18 11.01 6.46 -0.68
CA ARG A 18 10.77 5.35 0.27
C ARG A 18 9.79 5.70 1.40
N LYS A 19 8.81 6.56 1.11
CA LYS A 19 7.78 6.96 2.08
C LYS A 19 6.93 5.77 2.55
N SER A 20 6.51 5.83 3.80
CA SER A 20 5.59 4.87 4.40
C SER A 20 4.17 5.08 3.88
N ALA A 21 3.43 4.00 3.69
CA ALA A 21 2.05 4.04 3.24
C ALA A 21 1.20 3.05 4.03
N LEU A 22 0.08 3.53 4.56
CA LEU A 22 -0.95 2.69 5.16
C LEU A 22 -2.07 2.47 4.13
N TYR A 23 -2.28 1.21 3.76
CA TYR A 23 -3.46 0.82 2.98
C TYR A 23 -4.67 0.65 3.89
N VAL A 24 -5.81 1.19 3.49
CA VAL A 24 -7.05 1.14 4.29
C VAL A 24 -8.23 0.77 3.41
N THR A 25 -8.95 -0.26 3.79
CA THR A 25 -10.28 -0.55 3.22
C THR A 25 -11.39 0.23 3.94
N PRO A 26 -12.58 0.40 3.33
CA PRO A 26 -13.71 1.03 4.01
C PRO A 26 -14.15 0.33 5.30
N GLY A 27 -13.86 -0.97 5.44
CA GLY A 27 -14.15 -1.75 6.64
C GLY A 27 -13.14 -1.55 7.78
N GLY A 28 -12.14 -0.68 7.62
CA GLY A 28 -11.16 -0.40 8.68
C GLY A 28 -10.06 -1.47 8.80
N VAL A 29 -9.84 -2.27 7.75
CA VAL A 29 -8.75 -3.27 7.72
C VAL A 29 -7.61 -2.86 6.79
N THR A 30 -6.41 -3.30 7.14
CA THR A 30 -5.14 -3.18 6.41
C THR A 30 -4.54 -4.57 6.14
N SER A 31 -3.42 -4.62 5.40
CA SER A 31 -2.66 -5.85 5.19
C SER A 31 -1.16 -5.60 5.14
N GLY A 32 -0.40 -6.50 5.76
CA GLY A 32 1.06 -6.44 5.85
C GLY A 32 1.80 -7.34 4.86
N PRO A 33 3.02 -7.78 5.21
CA PRO A 33 3.92 -8.51 4.31
C PRO A 33 3.33 -9.78 3.72
N GLY A 34 3.70 -10.05 2.46
CA GLY A 34 3.24 -11.23 1.71
C GLY A 34 1.86 -11.08 1.08
N SER A 35 1.19 -9.94 1.27
CA SER A 35 -0.05 -9.60 0.56
C SER A 35 0.24 -8.98 -0.81
N MET A 36 -0.73 -9.05 -1.72
CA MET A 36 -0.62 -8.36 -3.02
C MET A 36 -0.52 -6.83 -2.83
N VAL A 37 -1.15 -6.28 -1.80
CA VAL A 37 -1.10 -4.85 -1.47
C VAL A 37 0.32 -4.44 -1.10
N ASP A 38 0.99 -5.22 -0.24
CA ASP A 38 2.38 -4.98 0.16
C ASP A 38 3.33 -4.96 -1.05
N GLU A 39 3.20 -5.94 -1.95
CA GLU A 39 4.00 -5.99 -3.17
C GLU A 39 3.70 -4.81 -4.11
N MET A 40 2.45 -4.37 -4.22
CA MET A 40 2.07 -3.18 -4.98
C MET A 40 2.69 -1.90 -4.41
N LEU A 41 2.68 -1.73 -3.08
CA LEU A 41 3.30 -0.58 -2.42
C LEU A 41 4.82 -0.56 -2.67
N LYS A 42 5.50 -1.69 -2.48
CA LYS A 42 6.94 -1.85 -2.76
C LYS A 42 7.29 -1.58 -4.22
N ALA A 43 6.47 -2.09 -5.15
CA ALA A 43 6.63 -1.83 -6.58
C ALA A 43 6.51 -0.33 -6.91
N ALA A 44 5.61 0.38 -6.23
CA ALA A 44 5.47 1.84 -6.34
C ALA A 44 6.61 2.64 -5.67
N GLY A 45 7.50 1.98 -4.92
CA GLY A 45 8.60 2.63 -4.19
C GLY A 45 8.22 3.12 -2.79
N LEU A 46 7.12 2.61 -2.25
CA LEU A 46 6.64 2.87 -0.90
C LEU A 46 7.07 1.75 0.06
N GLN A 47 7.05 2.05 1.35
CA GLN A 47 7.15 1.06 2.43
C GLN A 47 5.77 0.81 3.01
N ASN A 48 5.41 -0.45 3.25
CA ASN A 48 4.16 -0.76 3.94
C ASN A 48 4.28 -0.36 5.42
N PHE A 49 3.29 0.37 5.92
CA PHE A 49 3.23 0.76 7.33
C PHE A 49 2.78 -0.39 8.24
N GLU A 50 2.03 -1.36 7.69
CA GLU A 50 1.73 -2.61 8.38
C GLU A 50 2.88 -3.59 8.20
N GLU A 51 3.52 -3.96 9.31
CA GLU A 51 4.73 -4.79 9.32
C GLU A 51 4.40 -6.26 9.59
N GLU A 52 3.21 -6.53 10.10
CA GLU A 52 2.82 -7.87 10.48
C GLU A 52 2.07 -8.59 9.36
N PRO A 53 2.39 -9.88 9.06
CA PRO A 53 1.76 -10.60 7.97
C PRO A 53 0.23 -10.72 8.09
N GLY A 54 -0.43 -10.84 6.94
CA GLY A 54 -1.88 -11.11 6.85
C GLY A 54 -2.75 -9.85 6.86
N TRP A 55 -4.05 -10.05 7.05
CA TRP A 55 -5.07 -9.00 7.12
C TRP A 55 -5.48 -8.77 8.57
N ARG A 56 -5.70 -7.51 8.94
CA ARG A 56 -6.08 -7.14 10.30
C ARG A 56 -6.74 -5.76 10.35
N ASP A 57 -7.39 -5.48 11.47
CA ASP A 57 -7.86 -4.13 11.78
C ASP A 57 -6.68 -3.15 11.85
N ILE A 58 -6.93 -1.89 11.49
CA ILE A 58 -5.89 -0.86 11.54
C ILE A 58 -5.35 -0.74 12.98
N PRO A 59 -4.02 -0.75 13.18
CA PRO A 59 -3.41 -0.53 14.48
C PRO A 59 -3.56 0.95 14.88
N LEU A 60 -4.68 1.31 15.53
CA LEU A 60 -5.03 2.70 15.83
C LEU A 60 -3.99 3.39 16.71
N GLU A 61 -3.42 2.67 17.68
CA GLU A 61 -2.36 3.17 18.54
C GLU A 61 -1.11 3.49 17.71
N LYS A 62 -0.65 2.55 16.86
CA LYS A 62 0.49 2.78 15.97
C LYS A 62 0.24 3.96 15.03
N LEU A 63 -0.96 4.03 14.44
CA LEU A 63 -1.36 5.12 13.56
C LEU A 63 -1.33 6.48 14.27
N ALA A 64 -1.78 6.55 15.52
CA ALA A 64 -1.77 7.79 16.29
C ALA A 64 -0.35 8.31 16.59
N TYR A 65 0.60 7.41 16.85
CA TYR A 65 1.97 7.80 17.24
C TYR A 65 2.94 7.91 16.06
N GLU A 66 2.93 6.95 15.13
CA GLU A 66 3.98 6.81 14.11
C GLU A 66 3.61 7.44 12.77
N GLN A 67 2.32 7.66 12.50
CA GLN A 67 1.75 8.36 11.34
C GLN A 67 2.40 8.08 9.97
N PRO A 68 1.74 7.33 9.08
CA PRO A 68 2.29 7.08 7.75
C PRO A 68 2.37 8.37 6.94
N ASP A 69 3.31 8.44 6.00
CA ASP A 69 3.45 9.58 5.09
C ASP A 69 2.27 9.70 4.11
N VAL A 70 1.63 8.57 3.79
CA VAL A 70 0.57 8.46 2.77
C VAL A 70 -0.51 7.49 3.25
N ILE A 71 -1.78 7.83 2.99
CA ILE A 71 -2.91 6.92 3.11
C ILE A 71 -3.34 6.44 1.72
N ALA A 72 -3.32 5.13 1.51
CA ALA A 72 -3.83 4.48 0.31
C ALA A 72 -5.23 3.90 0.59
N ALA A 73 -6.26 4.72 0.44
CA ALA A 73 -7.63 4.31 0.69
C ALA A 73 -8.22 3.53 -0.48
N ALA A 74 -8.73 2.33 -0.23
CA ALA A 74 -9.53 1.58 -1.18
C ALA A 74 -10.98 2.08 -1.17
N VAL A 75 -11.57 2.09 -2.36
CA VAL A 75 -12.99 2.40 -2.55
C VAL A 75 -13.57 1.29 -3.40
N PHE A 76 -14.61 0.63 -2.88
CA PHE A 76 -15.35 -0.40 -3.60
C PHE A 76 -16.72 0.17 -3.96
N ARG A 77 -17.08 0.17 -5.24
CA ARG A 77 -18.36 0.59 -5.78
C ARG A 77 -18.85 -0.45 -6.78
#